data_AF-A0A2L2BNB9-F1
#
_entry.id   AF-A0A2L2BNB9-F1
#
_cell.length_a   1.000
_cell.length_b   1.000
_cell.length_c   1.000
_cell.angle_alpha   90.00
_cell.angle_beta   90.00
_cell.angle_gamma   90.00
#
_symmetry.space_group_name_H-M   'P 1'
#
loop_
_entity.id
_entity.type
_entity.pdbx_description
1 polymer ?
#
loop_
_entity_poly.entity_id
_entity_poly.type
_entity_poly.pdbx_seq_one_letter_code
_entity_poly.pdbx_strand_id
1 'polypeptide(L)'
;MVKPFPWTEKTISLVGNASSVWQGQFGEQIDRAECVIRINQGAFIELRPQSTGVRTDVLLMSLSGYAWDKAWMYSRGRMRAGTVVAMTPKARTFFGIDLKHLIPVYPVEWHRELHELLGARPSTGAMAVDLLRRTVADVSQISVYGFDFWGSPTTYTGIIKAAPHDPVAEEEFVRSAVAPGRVFQVATGGDDG
;
A
#
# COMPACT_ATOMS: atom_id res chain seq x y z
N MET A 1 -5.59 -24.17 -0.05
CA MET A 1 -6.33 -23.26 -0.95
C MET A 1 -6.04 -21.84 -0.49
N VAL A 2 -5.38 -21.02 -1.31
CA VAL A 2 -5.15 -19.60 -0.99
C VAL A 2 -6.52 -18.92 -1.05
N LYS A 3 -6.93 -18.22 0.01
CA LYS A 3 -8.20 -17.49 -0.02
C LYS A 3 -8.12 -16.44 -1.14
N PRO A 4 -9.13 -16.35 -2.04
CA PRO A 4 -9.16 -15.31 -3.05
C PRO A 4 -9.19 -13.94 -2.36
N PHE A 5 -8.55 -12.95 -2.99
CA PHE A 5 -8.54 -11.60 -2.45
C PHE A 5 -9.93 -10.94 -2.59
N PRO A 6 -10.41 -10.19 -1.57
CA PRO A 6 -11.79 -9.68 -1.55
C PRO A 6 -12.07 -8.49 -2.48
N TRP A 7 -11.22 -8.24 -3.49
CA TRP A 7 -11.25 -7.05 -4.35
C TRP A 7 -11.11 -7.32 -5.84
N THR A 8 -11.10 -8.58 -6.30
CA THR A 8 -10.84 -8.91 -7.72
C THR A 8 -11.72 -8.11 -8.70
N GLU A 9 -13.02 -7.96 -8.41
CA GLU A 9 -13.99 -7.24 -9.25
C GLU A 9 -14.35 -5.83 -8.72
N LYS A 10 -13.65 -5.33 -7.71
CA LYS A 10 -13.99 -4.06 -7.04
C LYS A 10 -13.17 -2.90 -7.57
N THR A 11 -13.75 -1.71 -7.60
CA THR A 11 -12.99 -0.45 -7.65
C THR A 11 -12.20 -0.26 -6.36
N ILE A 12 -10.93 0.16 -6.50
CA ILE A 12 -9.96 0.21 -5.42
C ILE A 12 -9.37 1.61 -5.30
N SER A 13 -9.38 2.14 -4.08
CA SER A 13 -8.54 3.28 -3.68
C SER A 13 -7.38 2.77 -2.84
N LEU A 14 -6.18 2.77 -3.40
CA LEU A 14 -4.93 2.48 -2.68
C LEU A 14 -4.34 3.79 -2.15
N VAL A 15 -4.26 3.92 -0.83
CA VAL A 15 -3.76 5.12 -0.15
C VAL A 15 -2.39 4.84 0.47
N GLY A 16 -1.38 5.50 -0.08
CA GLY A 16 -0.01 5.52 0.40
C GLY A 16 0.18 6.43 1.62
N ASN A 17 1.43 6.61 2.02
CA ASN A 17 1.78 7.31 3.25
C ASN A 17 2.49 8.65 3.03
N ALA A 18 2.60 9.15 1.80
CA ALA A 18 3.18 10.46 1.54
C ALA A 18 2.35 11.56 2.19
N SER A 19 2.99 12.48 2.93
CA SER A 19 2.30 13.58 3.61
C SER A 19 1.75 14.65 2.65
N SER A 20 2.27 14.73 1.43
CA SER A 20 1.73 15.56 0.36
C SER A 20 0.24 15.31 0.10
N VAL A 21 -0.27 14.10 0.35
CA VAL A 21 -1.69 13.76 0.21
C VAL A 21 -2.59 14.68 1.04
N TRP A 22 -2.11 15.21 2.17
CA TRP A 22 -2.88 16.08 3.05
C TRP A 22 -3.26 17.42 2.43
N GLN A 23 -2.55 17.85 1.39
CA GLN A 23 -2.84 19.08 0.65
C GLN A 23 -3.94 18.87 -0.40
N GLY A 24 -4.30 17.62 -0.72
CA GLY A 24 -5.34 17.29 -1.69
C GLY A 24 -6.74 17.29 -1.09
N GLN A 25 -7.74 17.17 -1.96
CA GLN A 25 -9.16 17.02 -1.61
C GLN A 25 -9.71 15.68 -2.11
N PHE A 26 -8.94 14.61 -1.90
CA PHE A 26 -9.25 13.29 -2.45
C PHE A 26 -10.21 12.46 -1.59
N GLY A 27 -10.56 12.91 -0.39
CA GLY A 27 -11.13 12.02 0.61
C GLY A 27 -12.50 11.44 0.24
N GLU A 28 -13.38 12.25 -0.36
CA GLU A 28 -14.65 11.76 -0.88
C GLU A 28 -14.43 10.75 -2.02
N GLN A 29 -13.52 11.06 -2.95
CA GLN A 29 -13.17 10.16 -4.06
C GLN A 29 -12.57 8.83 -3.57
N ILE A 30 -11.73 8.88 -2.53
CA ILE A 30 -11.13 7.70 -1.89
C ILE A 30 -12.22 6.81 -1.31
N ASP A 31 -13.11 7.37 -0.48
CA ASP A 31 -14.11 6.62 0.28
C ASP A 31 -15.25 6.07 -0.59
N ARG A 32 -15.46 6.64 -1.78
CA ARG A 32 -16.42 6.16 -2.80
C ARG A 32 -16.04 4.82 -3.44
N ALA A 33 -14.77 4.41 -3.39
CA ALA A 33 -14.36 3.12 -3.93
C ALA A 33 -15.04 1.96 -3.19
N GLU A 34 -15.27 0.85 -3.89
CA GLU A 34 -15.84 -0.34 -3.27
C GLU A 34 -14.90 -0.98 -2.23
N CYS A 35 -13.59 -0.77 -2.41
CA CYS A 35 -12.54 -1.21 -1.49
C CYS A 35 -11.46 -0.14 -1.28
N VAL A 36 -11.34 0.37 -0.05
CA VAL A 36 -10.29 1.30 0.38
C VAL A 36 -9.17 0.53 1.05
N ILE A 37 -7.97 0.63 0.48
CA ILE A 37 -6.77 -0.09 0.90
C ILE A 37 -5.75 0.91 1.43
N ARG A 38 -5.26 0.70 2.65
CA ARG A 38 -4.17 1.51 3.24
C ARG A 38 -2.94 0.67 3.46
N ILE A 39 -1.79 1.34 3.59
CA ILE A 39 -0.50 0.68 3.82
C ILE A 39 0.14 1.04 5.16
N ASN A 40 0.69 0.04 5.85
CA ASN A 40 1.49 0.19 7.06
C ASN A 40 0.85 1.09 8.15
N GLN A 41 1.62 2.03 8.70
CA GLN A 41 1.23 2.80 9.88
C GLN A 41 0.30 3.98 9.56
N GLY A 42 0.14 4.35 8.27
CA GLY A 42 -0.78 5.41 7.86
C GLY A 42 -2.26 5.08 8.10
N ALA A 43 -2.60 3.83 8.39
CA ALA A 43 -3.96 3.45 8.82
C ALA A 43 -4.25 3.76 10.30
N PHE A 44 -3.24 4.15 11.10
CA PHE A 44 -3.38 4.38 12.54
C PHE A 44 -3.26 5.84 12.96
N ILE A 45 -2.94 6.74 12.03
CA ILE A 45 -2.95 8.18 12.28
C ILE A 45 -4.39 8.71 12.33
N GLU A 46 -4.55 9.95 12.74
CA GLU A 46 -5.80 10.68 12.56
C GLU A 46 -6.02 10.92 11.05
N LEU A 47 -6.97 10.18 10.48
CA LEU A 47 -7.35 10.30 9.08
C LEU A 47 -8.16 11.59 8.87
N ARG A 48 -7.92 12.25 7.74
CA ARG A 48 -8.55 13.53 7.39
C ARG A 48 -9.65 13.28 6.35
N PRO A 49 -10.94 13.49 6.69
CA PRO A 49 -12.05 13.23 5.78
C PRO A 49 -11.92 13.92 4.42
N GLN A 50 -11.35 15.13 4.39
CA GLN A 50 -11.23 15.92 3.16
C GLN A 50 -10.12 15.41 2.24
N SER A 51 -9.00 14.96 2.79
CA SER A 51 -7.79 14.67 1.99
C SER A 51 -7.48 13.20 1.84
N THR A 52 -7.65 12.40 2.90
CA THR A 52 -7.30 10.97 2.90
C THR A 52 -8.51 10.04 2.89
N GLY A 53 -9.72 10.59 3.07
CA GLY A 53 -10.89 9.81 3.46
C GLY A 53 -10.69 9.19 4.85
N VAL A 54 -11.68 8.47 5.34
CA VAL A 54 -11.65 7.81 6.66
C VAL A 54 -11.88 6.30 6.60
N ARG A 55 -12.33 5.76 5.46
CA ARG A 55 -12.58 4.33 5.31
C ARG A 55 -11.28 3.55 5.20
N THR A 56 -11.29 2.33 5.70
CA THR A 56 -10.21 1.34 5.54
C THR A 56 -10.83 -0.07 5.55
N ASP A 57 -10.91 -0.72 4.39
CA ASP A 57 -11.46 -2.08 4.27
C ASP A 57 -10.35 -3.13 4.36
N VAL A 58 -9.20 -2.83 3.77
CA VAL A 58 -8.02 -3.69 3.73
C VAL A 58 -6.79 -2.91 4.20
N LEU A 59 -5.94 -3.57 4.98
CA LEU A 59 -4.65 -3.05 5.39
C LEU A 59 -3.52 -3.95 4.87
N LEU A 60 -2.65 -3.39 4.05
CA LEU A 60 -1.42 -4.06 3.61
C LEU A 60 -0.29 -3.62 4.53
N MET A 61 0.30 -4.53 5.30
CA MET A 61 1.30 -4.13 6.29
C MET A 61 2.48 -5.09 6.39
N SER A 62 3.67 -4.53 6.58
CA SER A 62 4.83 -5.31 7.00
C SER A 62 4.69 -5.68 8.48
N LEU A 63 4.56 -6.97 8.76
CA LEU A 63 4.64 -7.56 10.10
C LEU A 63 6.10 -7.87 10.41
N SER A 64 6.74 -7.01 11.21
CA SER A 64 8.13 -7.15 11.65
C SER A 64 8.22 -7.72 13.07
N GLY A 65 9.43 -8.11 13.49
CA GLY A 65 9.68 -8.61 14.84
C GLY A 65 9.40 -10.11 15.03
N TYR A 66 9.34 -10.54 16.28
CA TYR A 66 9.11 -11.93 16.69
C TYR A 66 7.62 -12.30 16.64
N ALA A 67 7.28 -13.53 17.00
CA ALA A 67 5.90 -14.04 16.90
C ALA A 67 4.88 -13.13 17.61
N TRP A 68 5.20 -12.66 18.81
CA TRP A 68 4.32 -11.77 19.58
C TRP A 68 4.15 -10.39 18.95
N ASP A 69 5.23 -9.80 18.41
CA ASP A 69 5.15 -8.52 17.69
C ASP A 69 4.20 -8.63 16.49
N LYS A 70 4.33 -9.73 15.72
CA LYS A 70 3.46 -9.99 14.57
C LYS A 70 2.01 -10.18 14.97
N ALA A 71 1.73 -10.95 16.02
CA ALA A 71 0.38 -11.15 16.53
C ALA A 71 -0.24 -9.84 17.00
N TRP A 72 0.52 -9.02 17.73
CA TRP A 72 0.09 -7.70 18.17
C TRP A 72 -0.20 -6.77 16.99
N MET A 73 0.72 -6.67 16.03
CA MET A 73 0.54 -5.84 14.84
C MET A 73 -0.66 -6.30 14.00
N TYR A 74 -0.83 -7.62 13.82
CA TYR A 74 -1.98 -8.18 13.11
C TYR A 74 -3.30 -7.87 13.82
N SER A 75 -3.35 -8.06 15.15
CA SER A 75 -4.52 -7.71 15.96
C SER A 75 -4.88 -6.23 15.82
N ARG A 76 -3.89 -5.34 15.92
CA ARG A 76 -4.07 -3.90 15.68
C ARG A 76 -4.59 -3.62 14.27
N GLY A 77 -4.03 -4.27 13.26
CA GLY A 77 -4.50 -4.14 11.87
C GLY A 77 -5.95 -4.59 11.71
N ARG A 78 -6.36 -5.69 12.36
CA ARG A 78 -7.73 -6.19 12.33
C ARG A 78 -8.73 -5.30 13.07
N MET A 79 -8.29 -4.51 14.04
CA MET A 79 -9.13 -3.44 14.61
C MET A 79 -9.38 -2.28 13.63
N ARG A 80 -8.57 -2.14 12.57
CA ARG A 80 -8.69 -1.04 11.58
C ARG A 80 -9.32 -1.45 10.27
N ALA A 81 -9.11 -2.69 9.84
CA ALA A 81 -9.52 -3.17 8.53
C ALA A 81 -10.06 -4.59 8.63
N GLY A 82 -11.12 -4.91 7.88
CA GLY A 82 -11.73 -6.26 7.83
C GLY A 82 -10.76 -7.33 7.35
N THR A 83 -9.78 -6.95 6.51
CA THR A 83 -8.71 -7.82 6.03
C THR A 83 -7.35 -7.18 6.27
N VAL A 84 -6.39 -7.99 6.72
CA VAL A 84 -4.98 -7.61 6.81
C VAL A 84 -4.16 -8.55 5.93
N VAL A 85 -3.32 -8.00 5.07
CA VAL A 85 -2.39 -8.75 4.21
C VAL A 85 -0.98 -8.51 4.68
N ALA A 86 -0.22 -9.58 4.94
CA ALA A 86 1.16 -9.43 5.33
C ALA A 86 2.05 -9.19 4.10
N MET A 87 2.77 -8.08 4.15
CA MET A 87 3.69 -7.63 3.10
C MET A 87 5.16 -7.88 3.44
N THR A 88 5.46 -8.61 4.53
CA THR A 88 6.86 -8.89 4.93
C THR A 88 7.47 -9.94 4.02
N PRO A 89 8.62 -9.73 3.34
CA PRO A 89 9.23 -10.75 2.48
C PRO A 89 9.94 -11.88 3.26
N LYS A 90 10.41 -11.59 4.48
CA LYS A 90 11.22 -12.51 5.31
C LYS A 90 10.54 -12.82 6.64
N ALA A 91 11.05 -13.83 7.35
CA ALA A 91 10.62 -14.19 8.70
C ALA A 91 9.11 -14.44 8.85
N ARG A 92 8.51 -15.15 7.89
CA ARG A 92 7.06 -15.40 7.77
C ARG A 92 6.56 -16.56 8.62
N THR A 93 7.14 -16.80 9.79
CA THR A 93 6.66 -17.86 10.68
C THR A 93 6.03 -17.28 11.95
N PHE A 94 5.00 -17.97 12.42
CA PHE A 94 4.32 -17.74 13.69
C PHE A 94 4.26 -19.08 14.44
N PHE A 95 5.03 -19.20 15.53
CA PHE A 95 5.25 -20.47 16.24
C PHE A 95 5.60 -21.65 15.31
N GLY A 96 6.45 -21.40 14.30
CA GLY A 96 6.86 -22.41 13.32
C GLY A 96 5.90 -22.61 12.13
N ILE A 97 4.70 -22.03 12.17
CA ILE A 97 3.71 -22.10 11.09
C ILE A 97 3.96 -20.96 10.09
N ASP A 98 4.04 -21.27 8.80
CA ASP A 98 4.12 -20.25 7.74
C ASP A 98 2.85 -19.39 7.71
N LEU A 99 3.01 -18.06 7.78
CA LEU A 99 1.94 -17.07 7.79
C LEU A 99 0.97 -17.21 6.62
N LYS A 100 1.42 -17.72 5.46
CA LYS A 100 0.54 -17.95 4.29
C LYS A 100 -0.61 -18.92 4.56
N HIS A 101 -0.47 -19.76 5.59
CA HIS A 101 -1.52 -20.69 6.02
C HIS A 101 -2.50 -20.05 7.02
N LEU A 102 -2.16 -18.90 7.58
CA LEU A 102 -2.95 -18.21 8.61
C LEU A 102 -3.69 -17.01 8.04
N ILE A 103 -3.02 -16.23 7.18
CA ILE A 103 -3.51 -14.95 6.66
C ILE A 103 -3.10 -14.76 5.19
N PRO A 104 -3.77 -13.87 4.44
CA PRO A 104 -3.28 -13.46 3.13
C PRO A 104 -1.89 -12.87 3.22
N VAL A 105 -0.99 -13.26 2.32
CA VAL A 105 0.38 -12.74 2.24
C VAL A 105 0.71 -12.39 0.80
N TYR A 106 1.54 -11.37 0.61
CA TYR A 106 2.15 -11.13 -0.69
C TYR A 106 3.19 -12.23 -0.99
N PRO A 107 3.10 -13.00 -2.08
CA PRO A 107 4.02 -14.12 -2.35
C PRO A 107 5.51 -13.74 -2.35
N VAL A 108 6.39 -14.66 -1.93
CA VAL A 108 7.84 -14.40 -1.89
C VAL A 108 8.40 -14.33 -3.31
N GLU A 109 7.84 -15.14 -4.19
CA GLU A 109 8.19 -15.25 -5.60
C GLU A 109 7.92 -13.93 -6.30
N TRP A 110 6.76 -13.31 -6.04
CA TRP A 110 6.40 -12.00 -6.59
C TRP A 110 7.31 -10.89 -6.06
N HIS A 111 7.72 -10.97 -4.78
CA HIS A 111 8.72 -10.05 -4.24
C HIS A 111 10.06 -10.18 -4.98
N ARG A 112 10.49 -11.40 -5.29
CA ARG A 112 11.74 -11.61 -6.03
C ARG A 112 11.65 -11.06 -7.45
N GLU A 113 10.57 -11.34 -8.17
CA GLU A 113 10.32 -10.81 -9.52
C GLU A 113 10.29 -9.27 -9.52
N LEU A 114 9.59 -8.66 -8.56
CA LEU A 114 9.53 -7.21 -8.45
C LEU A 114 10.89 -6.60 -8.07
N HIS A 115 11.65 -7.27 -7.21
CA HIS A 115 13.01 -6.86 -6.86
C HIS A 115 13.94 -6.87 -8.07
N GLU A 116 13.86 -7.90 -8.90
CA GLU A 116 14.63 -7.98 -10.14
C GLU A 116 14.19 -6.90 -11.15
N LEU A 117 12.88 -6.67 -11.29
CA LEU A 117 12.34 -5.63 -12.17
C LEU A 117 12.79 -4.22 -11.78
N LEU A 118 12.77 -3.89 -10.48
CA LEU A 118 13.11 -2.56 -9.99
C LEU A 118 14.62 -2.34 -9.84
N GLY A 119 15.44 -3.40 -9.83
CA GLY A 119 16.86 -3.31 -9.53
C GLY A 119 17.20 -2.92 -8.08
N ALA A 120 16.18 -2.71 -7.23
CA ALA A 120 16.30 -2.30 -5.83
C ALA A 120 15.15 -2.90 -4.99
N ARG A 121 15.33 -2.94 -3.66
CA ARG A 121 14.33 -3.54 -2.75
C ARG A 121 12.99 -2.83 -2.95
N PRO A 122 11.87 -3.53 -3.24
CA PRO A 122 10.58 -2.87 -3.39
C PRO A 122 10.07 -2.31 -2.05
N SER A 123 9.43 -1.14 -2.09
CA SER A 123 8.66 -0.60 -0.98
C SER A 123 7.34 -1.36 -0.81
N THR A 124 6.71 -1.22 0.36
CA THR A 124 5.33 -1.73 0.54
C THR A 124 4.35 -1.10 -0.46
N GLY A 125 4.61 0.14 -0.90
CA GLY A 125 3.79 0.81 -1.92
C GLY A 125 3.90 0.12 -3.28
N ALA A 126 5.12 -0.13 -3.76
CA ALA A 126 5.34 -0.87 -5.00
C ALA A 126 4.79 -2.31 -4.91
N MET A 127 5.01 -3.01 -3.80
CA MET A 127 4.44 -4.34 -3.56
C MET A 127 2.91 -4.32 -3.55
N ALA A 128 2.28 -3.25 -3.05
CA ALA A 128 0.82 -3.11 -3.04
C ALA A 128 0.29 -2.97 -4.47
N VAL A 129 0.90 -2.11 -5.30
CA VAL A 129 0.51 -1.96 -6.71
C VAL A 129 0.73 -3.27 -7.47
N ASP A 130 1.86 -3.96 -7.25
CA ASP A 130 2.12 -5.26 -7.86
C ASP A 130 1.12 -6.35 -7.41
N LEU A 131 0.73 -6.37 -6.14
CA LEU A 131 -0.30 -7.27 -5.64
C LEU A 131 -1.63 -7.01 -6.36
N LEU A 132 -2.04 -5.74 -6.44
CA LEU A 132 -3.32 -5.37 -7.03
C LEU A 132 -3.36 -5.68 -8.52
N ARG A 133 -2.36 -5.25 -9.31
CA ARG A 133 -2.35 -5.49 -10.77
C ARG A 133 -2.41 -6.97 -11.15
N ARG A 134 -1.92 -7.86 -10.27
CA ARG A 134 -1.94 -9.32 -10.47
C ARG A 134 -3.25 -9.99 -10.07
N THR A 135 -4.11 -9.29 -9.32
CA THR A 135 -5.25 -9.90 -8.63
C THR A 135 -6.60 -9.24 -8.90
N VAL A 136 -6.62 -8.05 -9.52
CA VAL A 136 -7.81 -7.45 -10.11
C VAL A 136 -8.13 -8.08 -11.47
N ALA A 137 -9.40 -8.04 -11.87
CA ALA A 137 -9.81 -8.43 -13.21
C ALA A 137 -9.34 -7.42 -14.27
N ASP A 138 -9.35 -6.13 -13.93
CA ASP A 138 -8.90 -5.02 -14.78
C ASP A 138 -8.10 -3.99 -13.96
N VAL A 139 -6.95 -3.59 -14.48
CA VAL A 139 -6.08 -2.54 -13.89
C VAL A 139 -6.77 -1.17 -13.82
N SER A 140 -7.81 -0.93 -14.62
CA SER A 140 -8.64 0.28 -14.56
C SER A 140 -9.39 0.42 -13.24
N GLN A 141 -9.53 -0.67 -12.47
CA GLN A 141 -10.13 -0.68 -11.14
C GLN A 141 -9.27 0.03 -10.09
N ILE A 142 -7.97 0.18 -10.32
CA ILE A 142 -7.01 0.69 -9.32
C ILE A 142 -6.89 2.20 -9.45
N SER A 143 -7.06 2.92 -8.34
CA SER A 143 -6.73 4.34 -8.18
C SER A 143 -5.75 4.51 -7.02
N VAL A 144 -4.68 5.26 -7.23
CA VAL A 144 -3.56 5.39 -6.30
C VAL A 144 -3.47 6.83 -5.80
N TYR A 145 -3.38 7.01 -4.48
CA TYR A 145 -3.29 8.32 -3.80
C TYR A 145 -2.16 8.30 -2.78
N GLY A 146 -1.51 9.43 -2.54
CA GLY A 146 -0.45 9.53 -1.51
C GLY A 146 0.81 8.73 -1.84
N PHE A 147 1.12 8.64 -3.14
CA PHE A 147 2.38 8.17 -3.69
C PHE A 147 3.06 9.36 -4.35
N ASP A 148 4.16 9.86 -3.80
CA ASP A 148 4.97 10.95 -4.37
C ASP A 148 6.45 10.57 -4.47
N PHE A 149 6.74 9.27 -4.38
CA PHE A 149 8.06 8.71 -4.59
C PHE A 149 9.14 9.42 -3.76
N TRP A 150 8.85 9.58 -2.47
CA TRP A 150 9.73 10.24 -1.49
C TRP A 150 9.88 11.76 -1.68
N GLY A 151 9.02 12.39 -2.46
CA GLY A 151 8.91 13.85 -2.55
C GLY A 151 8.46 14.50 -1.23
N SER A 152 7.79 13.76 -0.34
CA SER A 152 7.43 14.24 1.00
C SER A 152 7.65 13.20 2.10
N PRO A 153 7.72 13.64 3.38
CA PRO A 153 7.85 12.71 4.50
C PRO A 153 6.63 11.81 4.66
N THR A 154 6.80 10.66 5.32
CA THR A 154 5.66 9.80 5.65
C THR A 154 4.77 10.42 6.72
N THR A 155 3.45 10.25 6.60
CA THR A 155 2.42 10.83 7.49
C THR A 155 2.53 10.42 8.95
N TYR A 156 3.21 9.32 9.27
CA TYR A 156 3.27 8.74 10.62
C TYR A 156 4.63 8.90 11.31
N THR A 157 5.72 9.21 10.59
CA THR A 157 7.02 9.52 11.22
C THR A 157 7.52 10.92 10.94
N GLY A 158 7.02 11.59 9.88
CA GLY A 158 7.58 12.86 9.43
C GLY A 158 8.98 12.72 8.82
N ILE A 159 9.40 11.51 8.44
CA ILE A 159 10.73 11.24 7.87
C ILE A 159 10.61 10.81 6.40
N ILE A 160 11.58 11.26 5.59
CA ILE A 160 11.88 10.75 4.24
C ILE A 160 12.99 9.72 4.36
N LYS A 161 12.71 8.47 3.98
CA LYS A 161 13.70 7.39 3.96
C LYS A 161 13.52 6.52 2.73
N ALA A 162 14.22 6.89 1.65
CA ALA A 162 14.21 6.18 0.38
C ALA A 162 15.01 4.88 0.46
N ALA A 163 16.28 4.93 0.86
CA ALA A 163 17.10 3.72 0.93
C ALA A 163 16.47 2.65 1.85
N PRO A 164 16.39 1.37 1.42
CA PRO A 164 17.08 0.75 0.28
C PRO A 164 16.27 0.69 -1.03
N HIS A 165 15.26 1.55 -1.19
CA HIS A 165 14.37 1.63 -2.35
C HIS A 165 14.94 2.55 -3.44
N ASP A 166 14.48 2.37 -4.68
CA ASP A 166 14.76 3.26 -5.81
C ASP A 166 13.49 4.05 -6.15
N PRO A 167 13.41 5.34 -5.78
CA PRO A 167 12.23 6.17 -6.05
C PRO A 167 11.86 6.27 -7.53
N VAL A 168 12.86 6.35 -8.42
CA VAL A 168 12.64 6.56 -9.86
C VAL A 168 12.09 5.29 -10.50
N ALA A 169 12.72 4.14 -10.20
CA ALA A 169 12.23 2.85 -10.68
C ALA A 169 10.82 2.53 -10.14
N GLU A 170 10.54 2.87 -8.88
CA GLU A 170 9.19 2.69 -8.32
C GLU A 170 8.15 3.62 -8.95
N GLU A 171 8.53 4.85 -9.29
CA GLU A 171 7.64 5.77 -10.00
C GLU A 171 7.26 5.24 -11.38
N GLU A 172 8.26 4.85 -12.16
CA GLU A 172 8.05 4.29 -13.50
C GLU A 172 7.19 3.02 -13.44
N PHE A 173 7.49 2.13 -12.48
CA PHE A 173 6.71 0.93 -12.26
C PHE A 173 5.26 1.24 -11.89
N VAL A 174 5.02 2.11 -10.90
CA VAL A 174 3.65 2.40 -10.43
C VAL A 174 2.83 3.03 -11.53
N ARG A 175 3.38 3.99 -12.28
CA ARG A 175 2.67 4.68 -13.36
C ARG A 175 2.36 3.77 -14.55
N SER A 176 3.21 2.79 -14.85
CA SER A 176 2.96 1.80 -15.91
C SER A 176 2.06 0.64 -15.47
N ALA A 177 2.00 0.35 -14.17
CA ALA A 177 1.20 -0.76 -13.62
C ALA A 177 -0.29 -0.44 -13.43
N VAL A 178 -0.71 0.82 -13.56
CA VAL A 178 -2.12 1.25 -13.47
C VAL A 178 -2.54 1.98 -14.73
N ALA A 179 -3.85 2.07 -14.98
CA ALA A 179 -4.34 2.78 -16.15
C ALA A 179 -3.94 4.28 -16.12
N PRO A 180 -3.68 4.92 -17.28
CA PRO A 180 -3.37 6.34 -17.34
C PRO A 180 -4.40 7.20 -16.58
N GLY A 181 -3.92 8.21 -15.85
CA GLY A 181 -4.78 9.10 -15.05
C GLY A 181 -5.28 8.50 -13.73
N ARG A 182 -4.81 7.32 -13.32
CA ARG A 182 -5.19 6.69 -12.05
C ARG A 182 -4.21 6.91 -10.89
N VAL A 183 -3.11 7.61 -11.12
CA VAL A 183 -2.21 8.08 -10.06
C VAL A 183 -2.55 9.53 -9.74
N PHE A 184 -3.16 9.75 -8.57
CA PHE A 184 -3.59 11.06 -8.11
C PHE A 184 -2.56 11.63 -7.14
N GLN A 185 -1.95 12.74 -7.55
CA GLN A 185 -0.99 13.50 -6.76
C GLN A 185 -1.48 14.94 -6.64
N VAL A 186 -1.11 15.60 -5.55
CA VAL A 186 -1.28 17.06 -5.47
C VAL A 186 -0.31 17.66 -6.48
N ALA A 187 -0.82 18.50 -7.37
CA ALA A 187 0.04 19.23 -8.30
C ALA A 187 1.04 20.04 -7.46
N THR A 188 2.34 19.76 -7.62
CA THR A 188 3.36 20.71 -7.22
C THR A 188 3.10 21.95 -8.07
N GLY A 189 2.75 23.07 -7.44
CA GLY A 189 2.58 24.33 -8.16
C GLY A 189 3.81 24.53 -9.02
N GLY A 190 3.62 24.53 -10.34
CA GLY A 190 4.63 25.04 -11.25
C GLY A 190 4.81 26.51 -10.90
N ASP A 191 6.05 26.96 -10.85
CA ASP A 191 6.34 28.39 -10.98
C ASP A 191 5.64 28.87 -12.25
N ASP A 192 4.54 29.62 -12.08
CA ASP A 192 4.06 30.54 -13.09
C ASP A 192 5.09 31.67 -13.19
N GLY A 193 6.13 31.42 -13.99
CA GLY A 193 7.10 32.40 -14.46
C GLY A 193 6.73 32.93 -15.85
#